data_AF-W2MT09-F1
#
_entry.id   AF-W2MT09-F1
#
_cell.length_a   1.000
_cell.length_b   1.000
_cell.length_c   1.000
_cell.angle_alpha   90.00
_cell.angle_beta   90.00
_cell.angle_gamma   90.00
#
_symmetry.space_group_name_H-M   'P 1'
#
loop_
_entity.id
_entity.type
_entity.pdbx_description
1 polymer ?
#
loop_
_entity_poly.entity_id
_entity_poly.type
_entity_poly.pdbx_seq_one_letter_code
_entity_poly.pdbx_strand_id
1 'polypeptide(L)'
;MKYDSLVWNKKTDDEIYMMWVKQGKNPDQIYKRWIRLGKSDEETSRLFLRHNLQPDQLYGILERQGKSMESIYKLWEKLNLGDRRIYNLWVSGKPKKADNEIYRVWYDANVTKNDIRKLLRDAACD
;
A
#
# COMPACT_ATOMS: atom_id res chain seq x y z
N MET A 1 -25.45 -9.55 -1.75
CA MET A 1 -25.18 -9.25 -3.19
C MET A 1 -23.83 -9.85 -3.58
N LYS A 2 -23.80 -10.74 -4.58
CA LYS A 2 -22.58 -11.38 -5.10
C LYS A 2 -21.88 -10.45 -6.11
N TYR A 3 -20.56 -10.44 -6.15
CA TYR A 3 -19.79 -9.55 -7.03
C TYR A 3 -20.06 -9.79 -8.51
N ASP A 4 -20.20 -11.05 -8.92
CA ASP A 4 -20.47 -11.42 -10.31
C ASP A 4 -21.78 -10.79 -10.83
N SER A 5 -22.78 -10.65 -9.95
CA SER A 5 -24.03 -9.94 -10.28
C SER A 5 -23.83 -8.44 -10.47
N LEU A 6 -22.86 -7.80 -9.79
CA LEU A 6 -22.56 -6.39 -9.95
C LEU A 6 -21.83 -6.12 -11.27
N VAL A 7 -20.86 -6.97 -11.61
CA VAL A 7 -20.12 -6.89 -12.87
C VAL A 7 -21.03 -7.21 -14.06
N TRP A 8 -21.90 -8.22 -13.94
CA TRP A 8 -22.90 -8.54 -14.96
C TRP A 8 -23.90 -7.39 -15.19
N ASN A 9 -24.19 -6.61 -14.15
CA ASN A 9 -24.96 -5.37 -14.22
C ASN A 9 -24.13 -4.16 -14.72
N LYS A 10 -22.96 -4.38 -15.34
CA LYS A 10 -22.06 -3.36 -15.91
C LYS A 10 -21.57 -2.29 -14.92
N LYS A 11 -21.49 -2.61 -13.62
CA LYS A 11 -20.97 -1.67 -12.63
C LYS A 11 -19.45 -1.53 -12.70
N THR A 12 -18.95 -0.32 -12.53
CA THR A 12 -17.51 -0.03 -12.47
C THR A 12 -16.92 -0.40 -11.11
N ASP A 13 -15.58 -0.57 -11.05
CA ASP A 13 -14.88 -0.83 -9.79
C ASP A 13 -15.14 0.28 -8.75
N ASP A 14 -15.17 1.54 -9.18
CA ASP A 14 -15.49 2.70 -8.34
C ASP A 14 -16.92 2.63 -7.77
N GLU A 15 -17.92 2.24 -8.60
CA GLU A 15 -19.30 2.07 -8.12
C GLU A 15 -19.42 0.92 -7.11
N ILE A 16 -18.75 -0.21 -7.38
CA ILE A 16 -18.74 -1.38 -6.49
C ILE A 16 -18.08 -1.02 -5.16
N TYR A 17 -16.96 -0.30 -5.20
CA TYR A 17 -16.28 0.22 -4.01
C TYR A 17 -17.22 1.09 -3.17
N MET A 18 -17.85 2.10 -3.78
CA MET A 18 -18.77 3.00 -3.07
C MET A 18 -19.97 2.27 -2.49
N MET A 19 -20.50 1.25 -3.17
CA MET A 19 -21.57 0.40 -2.64
C MET A 19 -21.11 -0.38 -1.40
N TRP A 20 -19.90 -0.92 -1.39
CA TRP A 20 -19.37 -1.65 -0.24
C TRP A 20 -19.08 -0.74 0.95
N VAL A 21 -18.55 0.47 0.70
CA VAL A 21 -18.39 1.50 1.73
C VAL A 21 -19.74 1.86 2.34
N LYS A 22 -20.78 2.10 1.53
CA LYS A 22 -22.15 2.37 2.02
C LYS A 22 -22.76 1.21 2.82
N GLN A 23 -22.30 -0.01 2.60
CA GLN A 23 -22.68 -1.19 3.38
C GLN A 23 -21.84 -1.36 4.66
N GLY A 24 -21.04 -0.37 5.03
CA GLY A 24 -20.22 -0.38 6.25
C GLY A 24 -18.98 -1.29 6.16
N LYS A 25 -18.54 -1.68 4.97
CA LYS A 25 -17.30 -2.47 4.84
C LYS A 25 -16.09 -1.59 5.04
N ASN A 26 -15.18 -2.03 5.90
CA ASN A 26 -13.93 -1.31 6.12
C ASN A 26 -12.90 -1.61 5.00
N PRO A 27 -11.83 -0.81 4.87
CA PRO A 27 -10.84 -0.98 3.82
C PRO A 27 -10.17 -2.36 3.78
N ASP A 28 -9.86 -2.97 4.93
CA ASP A 28 -9.29 -4.33 4.99
C ASP A 28 -10.23 -5.39 4.42
N GLN A 29 -11.52 -5.30 4.72
CA GLN A 29 -12.55 -6.19 4.18
C GLN A 29 -12.69 -6.02 2.67
N ILE A 30 -12.69 -4.78 2.20
CA ILE A 30 -12.79 -4.45 0.78
C ILE A 30 -11.55 -5.00 0.04
N TYR A 31 -10.36 -4.78 0.58
CA TYR A 31 -9.11 -5.28 0.00
C TYR A 31 -9.13 -6.80 -0.15
N LYS A 32 -9.41 -7.54 0.95
CA LYS A 32 -9.50 -9.01 0.92
C LYS A 32 -10.48 -9.49 -0.13
N ARG A 33 -11.58 -8.77 -0.31
CA ARG A 33 -12.59 -9.11 -1.30
C ARG A 33 -12.10 -8.89 -2.72
N TRP A 34 -11.45 -7.76 -3.00
CA TRP A 34 -10.88 -7.49 -4.32
C TRP A 34 -9.83 -8.52 -4.74
N ILE A 35 -8.93 -8.89 -3.83
CA ILE A 35 -7.92 -9.93 -4.12
C ILE A 35 -8.58 -11.29 -4.43
N ARG A 36 -9.61 -11.69 -3.66
CA ARG A 36 -10.37 -12.93 -3.94
C ARG A 36 -11.09 -12.93 -5.28
N LEU A 37 -11.33 -11.75 -5.85
CA LEU A 37 -11.96 -11.56 -7.15
C LEU A 37 -10.94 -11.43 -8.28
N GLY A 38 -9.66 -11.65 -7.99
CA GLY A 38 -8.59 -11.65 -8.98
C GLY A 38 -8.01 -10.27 -9.30
N LYS A 39 -8.40 -9.20 -8.58
CA LYS A 39 -7.72 -7.92 -8.72
C LYS A 39 -6.33 -7.99 -8.11
N SER A 40 -5.39 -7.31 -8.75
CA SER A 40 -4.04 -7.15 -8.25
C SER A 40 -3.97 -6.19 -7.05
N ASP A 41 -2.87 -6.27 -6.30
CA ASP A 41 -2.56 -5.31 -5.23
C ASP A 41 -2.46 -3.88 -5.78
N GLU A 42 -1.94 -3.73 -7.00
CA GLU A 42 -1.79 -2.44 -7.66
C GLU A 42 -3.14 -1.80 -8.01
N GLU A 43 -4.02 -2.54 -8.69
CA GLU A 43 -5.36 -2.06 -9.04
C GLU A 43 -6.15 -1.68 -7.78
N THR A 44 -6.12 -2.54 -6.76
CA THR A 44 -6.82 -2.32 -5.49
C THR A 44 -6.26 -1.07 -4.77
N SER A 45 -4.94 -0.89 -4.77
CA SER A 45 -4.29 0.26 -4.14
C SER A 45 -4.59 1.56 -4.89
N ARG A 46 -4.55 1.57 -6.23
CA ARG A 46 -4.92 2.73 -7.04
C ARG A 46 -6.38 3.13 -6.79
N LEU A 47 -7.28 2.17 -6.68
CA LEU A 47 -8.68 2.41 -6.33
C LEU A 47 -8.81 3.08 -4.95
N PHE A 48 -8.10 2.58 -3.95
CA PHE A 48 -8.12 3.16 -2.59
C PHE A 48 -7.59 4.59 -2.56
N LEU A 49 -6.47 4.85 -3.24
CA LEU A 49 -5.88 6.19 -3.32
C LEU A 49 -6.79 7.18 -4.04
N ARG A 50 -7.44 6.77 -5.15
CA ARG A 50 -8.45 7.60 -5.85
C ARG A 50 -9.63 7.96 -4.96
N HIS A 51 -9.97 7.10 -4.00
CA HIS A 51 -11.02 7.36 -2.99
C HIS A 51 -10.48 7.96 -1.69
N ASN A 52 -9.34 8.66 -1.75
CA ASN A 52 -8.75 9.43 -0.65
C ASN A 52 -8.29 8.62 0.57
N LEU A 53 -8.09 7.30 0.42
CA LEU A 53 -7.38 6.54 1.44
C LEU A 53 -5.95 7.07 1.55
N GLN A 54 -5.52 7.42 2.75
CA GLN A 54 -4.17 7.96 2.93
C GLN A 54 -3.12 6.85 2.76
N PRO A 55 -1.96 7.14 2.14
CA PRO A 55 -0.92 6.12 1.92
C PRO A 55 -0.43 5.39 3.18
N ASP A 56 -0.38 6.04 4.34
CA ASP A 56 -0.09 5.41 5.63
C ASP A 56 -1.15 4.38 6.04
N GLN A 57 -2.43 4.68 5.79
CA GLN A 57 -3.52 3.72 5.95
C GLN A 57 -3.39 2.56 4.97
N LEU A 58 -3.04 2.83 3.70
CA LEU A 58 -2.79 1.80 2.69
C LEU A 58 -1.65 0.88 3.12
N TYR A 59 -0.53 1.44 3.58
CA TYR A 59 0.60 0.69 4.13
C TYR A 59 0.13 -0.26 5.24
N GLY A 60 -0.63 0.26 6.21
CA GLY A 60 -1.15 -0.55 7.31
C GLY A 60 -2.09 -1.67 6.85
N ILE A 61 -2.90 -1.46 5.81
CA ILE A 61 -3.72 -2.53 5.23
C ILE A 61 -2.81 -3.63 4.68
N LEU A 62 -1.85 -3.28 3.81
CA LEU A 62 -0.96 -4.24 3.17
C LEU A 62 -0.15 -5.05 4.21
N GLU A 63 0.35 -4.40 5.26
CA GLU A 63 1.04 -5.07 6.36
C GLU A 63 0.12 -6.05 7.10
N ARG A 64 -1.12 -5.66 7.42
CA ARG A 64 -2.12 -6.55 8.03
C ARG A 64 -2.53 -7.72 7.14
N GLN A 65 -2.38 -7.58 5.82
CA GLN A 65 -2.56 -8.68 4.86
C GLN A 65 -1.32 -9.57 4.73
N GLY A 66 -0.25 -9.31 5.49
CA GLY A 66 0.97 -10.12 5.50
C GLY A 66 1.87 -9.89 4.29
N LYS A 67 1.74 -8.76 3.59
CA LYS A 67 2.65 -8.41 2.50
C LYS A 67 4.04 -8.11 3.06
N SER A 68 5.08 -8.61 2.39
CA SER A 68 6.47 -8.35 2.79
C SER A 68 6.85 -6.88 2.55
N MET A 69 7.83 -6.37 3.30
CA MET A 69 8.34 -5.00 3.09
C MET A 69 8.80 -4.78 1.65
N GLU A 70 9.44 -5.77 1.04
CA GLU A 70 9.88 -5.74 -0.35
C GLU A 70 8.70 -5.62 -1.33
N SER A 71 7.65 -6.42 -1.13
CA SER A 71 6.46 -6.37 -1.99
C SER A 71 5.71 -5.05 -1.83
N ILE A 72 5.63 -4.53 -0.60
CA ILE A 72 5.05 -3.22 -0.32
C ILE A 72 5.89 -2.12 -0.98
N TYR A 73 7.22 -2.17 -0.89
CA TYR A 73 8.11 -1.18 -1.49
C TYR A 73 7.98 -1.14 -3.02
N LYS A 74 8.05 -2.30 -3.68
CA LYS A 74 7.85 -2.41 -5.13
C LYS A 74 6.50 -1.84 -5.58
N LEU A 75 5.45 -2.09 -4.80
CA LEU A 75 4.14 -1.49 -5.05
C LEU A 75 4.16 0.02 -4.82
N TRP A 76 4.83 0.49 -3.77
CA TRP A 76 5.00 1.90 -3.44
C TRP A 76 5.66 2.70 -4.57
N GLU A 77 6.70 2.13 -5.18
CA GLU A 77 7.39 2.69 -6.35
C GLU A 77 6.45 2.79 -7.56
N LYS A 78 5.72 1.72 -7.89
CA LYS A 78 4.74 1.72 -8.99
C LYS A 78 3.62 2.75 -8.82
N LEU A 79 3.26 3.04 -7.57
CA LEU A 79 2.26 4.04 -7.21
C LEU A 79 2.85 5.46 -7.09
N ASN A 80 4.16 5.63 -7.25
CA ASN A 80 4.90 6.89 -7.12
C ASN A 80 4.60 7.64 -5.81
N LEU A 81 4.57 6.90 -4.70
CA LEU A 81 4.23 7.46 -3.37
C LEU A 81 5.44 8.02 -2.61
N GLY A 82 6.66 7.85 -3.15
CA GLY A 82 7.91 8.47 -2.70
C GLY A 82 8.65 7.73 -1.59
N ASP A 83 9.98 7.63 -1.74
CA ASP A 83 10.87 6.89 -0.83
C ASP A 83 10.94 7.47 0.58
N ARG A 84 11.01 8.81 0.70
CA ARG A 84 11.02 9.48 2.01
C ARG A 84 9.78 9.13 2.83
N ARG A 85 8.64 9.00 2.16
CA ARG A 85 7.37 8.71 2.83
C ARG A 85 7.36 7.29 3.40
N ILE A 86 7.73 6.29 2.61
CA ILE A 86 7.79 4.90 3.09
C ILE A 86 8.90 4.70 4.13
N TYR A 87 10.03 5.39 3.97
CA TYR A 87 11.08 5.41 4.98
C TYR A 87 10.55 5.92 6.33
N ASN A 88 9.88 7.07 6.34
CA ASN A 88 9.28 7.63 7.55
C ASN A 88 8.32 6.63 8.21
N LEU A 89 7.47 5.96 7.42
CA LEU A 89 6.56 4.92 7.93
C LEU A 89 7.31 3.74 8.56
N TRP A 90 8.44 3.32 8.00
CA TRP A 90 9.23 2.23 8.57
C TRP A 90 9.93 2.61 9.88
N VAL A 91 10.45 3.84 9.98
CA VAL A 91 11.18 4.29 11.18
C VAL A 91 10.28 4.80 12.29
N SER A 92 9.07 5.28 11.98
CA SER A 92 8.09 5.76 12.97
C SER A 92 6.96 4.77 13.26
N GLY A 93 6.86 3.69 12.46
CA GLY A 93 5.80 2.70 12.55
C GLY A 93 5.87 1.85 13.83
N LYS A 94 4.82 1.06 14.05
CA LYS A 94 4.74 0.08 15.16
C LYS A 94 4.38 -1.31 14.59
N PRO A 95 5.31 -2.29 14.58
CA PRO A 95 6.69 -2.20 15.06
C PRO A 95 7.58 -1.37 14.12
N LYS A 96 8.50 -0.60 14.70
CA LYS A 96 9.58 0.07 13.98
C LYS A 96 10.43 -0.98 13.27
N LYS A 97 10.78 -0.74 12.02
CA LYS A 97 11.67 -1.63 11.25
C LYS A 97 13.12 -1.31 11.58
N ALA A 98 13.96 -2.34 11.65
CA ALA A 98 15.37 -2.17 11.90
C ALA A 98 16.11 -1.66 10.65
N ASP A 99 17.17 -0.88 10.85
CA ASP A 99 17.91 -0.23 9.77
C ASP A 99 18.46 -1.24 8.74
N ASN A 100 18.87 -2.42 9.19
CA ASN A 100 19.33 -3.51 8.33
C ASN A 100 18.20 -4.11 7.47
N GLU A 101 16.96 -4.16 7.96
CA GLU A 101 15.80 -4.59 7.19
C GLU A 101 15.48 -3.59 6.08
N ILE A 102 15.48 -2.30 6.43
CA ILE A 102 15.26 -1.20 5.48
C ILE A 102 16.35 -1.21 4.40
N TYR A 103 17.63 -1.29 4.81
CA TYR A 103 18.75 -1.33 3.89
C TYR A 103 18.66 -2.52 2.93
N ARG A 104 18.26 -3.70 3.41
CA ARG A 104 18.10 -4.89 2.56
C ARG A 104 17.07 -4.67 1.46
N VAL A 105 15.89 -4.16 1.82
CA VAL A 105 14.82 -3.90 0.84
C VAL A 105 15.27 -2.94 -0.25
N TRP A 106 15.94 -1.85 0.12
CA TRP A 106 16.44 -0.86 -0.84
C TRP A 106 17.61 -1.35 -1.66
N TYR A 107 18.51 -2.13 -1.06
CA TYR A 107 19.61 -2.77 -1.78
C TYR A 107 19.08 -3.73 -2.85
N ASP A 108 18.10 -4.57 -2.50
CA ASP A 108 17.47 -5.53 -3.42
C ASP A 108 16.67 -4.83 -4.54
N ALA A 109 16.22 -3.59 -4.30
CA ALA A 109 15.57 -2.74 -5.28
C ALA A 109 16.55 -1.87 -6.11
N ASN A 110 17.87 -2.03 -5.95
CA ASN A 110 18.91 -1.23 -6.60
C ASN A 110 18.87 0.28 -6.29
N VAL A 111 18.31 0.67 -5.15
CA VAL A 111 18.41 2.06 -4.67
C VAL A 111 19.87 2.35 -4.31
N THR A 112 20.42 3.47 -4.79
CA THR A 112 21.86 3.70 -4.61
C THR A 112 22.20 3.96 -3.14
N LYS A 113 23.39 3.53 -2.73
CA LYS A 113 23.90 3.76 -1.36
C LYS A 113 23.94 5.25 -0.98
N ASN A 114 24.10 6.14 -1.96
CA ASN A 114 24.11 7.59 -1.73
C ASN A 114 22.70 8.13 -1.50
N ASP A 115 21.70 7.63 -2.22
CA ASP A 115 20.30 7.99 -2.01
C ASP A 115 19.81 7.51 -0.65
N ILE A 116 20.15 6.27 -0.28
CA ILE A 116 19.88 5.72 1.05
C ILE A 116 20.52 6.60 2.13
N ARG A 117 21.81 6.95 2.00
CA ARG A 117 22.52 7.81 2.97
C ARG A 117 21.91 9.20 3.08
N LYS A 118 21.45 9.77 1.97
CA LYS A 118 20.77 11.07 1.95
C LYS A 118 19.46 11.00 2.73
N LEU A 119 18.65 9.97 2.48
CA LEU A 119 17.40 9.72 3.23
C LEU A 119 17.66 9.50 4.73
N LEU A 120 18.70 8.75 5.10
CA LEU A 120 19.10 8.52 6.49
C LEU A 120 19.60 9.80 7.18
N ARG A 121 20.39 10.63 6.49
CA ARG A 121 20.96 11.87 7.04
C ARG A 121 19.87 12.94 7.23
N ASP A 122 18.97 13.10 6.27
CA ASP A 122 17.91 14.11 6.32
C ASP A 122 16.91 13.81 7.46
N ALA A 123 16.75 12.54 7.85
CA ALA A 123 15.88 12.14 8.95
C ALA A 123 16.50 12.24 10.34
N ALA A 124 17.82 12.49 10.46
CA ALA A 124 18.51 12.66 11.75
C ALA A 124 18.58 14.14 12.19
N CYS A 125 18.13 15.07 11.35
CA CYS A 125 18.18 16.51 11.59
C CYS A 125 16.81 17.14 11.92
N ASP A 126 15.73 16.33 11.95
CA ASP A 126 14.38 16.69 12.39
C ASP A 126 14.12 16.13 13.80
#